data_AF-A0A7G5EE11-F1
#
_entry.id   AF-A0A7G5EE11-F1
#
_cell.length_a   1.000
_cell.length_b   1.000
_cell.length_c   1.000
_cell.angle_alpha   90.00
_cell.angle_beta   90.00
_cell.angle_gamma   90.00
#
_symmetry.space_group_name_H-M   'P 1'
#
loop_
_entity.id
_entity.type
_entity.pdbx_description
1 polymer ?
#
loop_
_entity_poly.entity_id
_entity_poly.type
_entity_poly.pdbx_seq_one_letter_code
_entity_poly.pdbx_strand_id
1 'polypeptide(L)'
;MKYPKYAVPGLLWTTGVAAALALAGCGGGSGSDDDDNGGATQPTAYILDSVVLPASAIKSAAVAPASLGASVQTRFVVLPELEAEKTVASDNGPAQQIGTQRAVAATSTVAQTQSALQWSSLANGQQVAAINIQSTGAYGLRAGVLVDSLPDGAQLRVYSQEHPNAIVERSGAEVNALLAQNRKAGETGAAANTWWTPDVGAGDTTVEVVLPAGTDADALRISIPTVSHIYVNLSLPTDAELAETAKADAAKVDTSAACNLDASCTTSYQTERNAVARMSFTRSDGGTYLCTGTLLNNTKGDFAPYFITGNHCISTQSSASSMQTAWFYRSSSCNSGVPGSNAALRNAGATLLYATSSTDSSLLKLNEMPPVGVTLAGWDARTAGKVGDATYGLHHPGGNLLKYSVGSVVGFMNCTAGSGTSITCSTGDSNSGFYSVRWSQGTTEGGSSGSSLFRDGRVIGNLYGGGASCQAPNASDYYGRFDKVFSDRIWNWLAS
;
A
#
# COMPACT_ATOMS: atom_id res chain seq x y z
N MET A 1 -48.89 14.27 -18.09
CA MET A 1 -48.80 15.53 -18.87
C MET A 1 -47.31 15.77 -19.13
N LYS A 2 -46.64 15.18 -20.14
CA LYS A 2 -46.60 15.46 -21.60
C LYS A 2 -46.49 16.95 -21.97
N TYR A 3 -45.25 17.37 -22.31
CA TYR A 3 -44.89 18.49 -23.20
C TYR A 3 -43.51 18.17 -23.83
N PRO A 4 -43.16 18.73 -25.02
CA PRO A 4 -42.92 17.91 -26.21
C PRO A 4 -41.57 18.13 -26.91
N LYS A 5 -41.37 17.27 -27.93
CA LYS A 5 -40.35 17.26 -28.97
C LYS A 5 -40.36 18.53 -29.83
N TYR A 6 -39.19 18.94 -30.33
CA TYR A 6 -39.06 19.67 -31.59
C TYR A 6 -38.03 19.02 -32.50
N ALA A 7 -38.41 18.95 -33.78
CA ALA A 7 -37.76 18.27 -34.88
C ALA A 7 -36.91 19.22 -35.73
N VAL A 8 -35.99 18.61 -36.45
CA VAL A 8 -35.09 19.12 -37.48
C VAL A 8 -35.86 19.53 -38.75
N PRO A 9 -35.29 20.41 -39.58
CA PRO A 9 -35.18 20.07 -41.01
C PRO A 9 -33.77 20.35 -41.58
N GLY A 10 -33.32 19.44 -42.44
CA GLY A 10 -32.05 19.53 -43.16
C GLY A 10 -32.15 20.21 -44.52
N LEU A 11 -30.99 20.45 -45.14
CA LEU A 11 -30.86 20.54 -46.60
C LEU A 11 -29.43 20.18 -47.03
N LEU A 12 -29.35 19.26 -47.98
CA LEU A 12 -28.16 18.75 -48.68
C LEU A 12 -27.60 19.76 -49.68
N TRP A 13 -26.27 19.91 -49.79
CA TRP A 13 -25.58 20.10 -51.08
C TRP A 13 -24.25 19.32 -51.08
N THR A 14 -24.10 18.48 -52.10
CA THR A 14 -22.93 17.70 -52.48
C THR A 14 -21.86 18.55 -53.16
N THR A 15 -20.58 18.23 -52.98
CA THR A 15 -19.57 18.15 -54.05
C THR A 15 -18.28 17.54 -53.48
N GLY A 16 -17.79 16.47 -54.12
CA GLY A 16 -16.51 15.85 -53.80
C GLY A 16 -15.38 16.44 -54.63
N VAL A 17 -14.16 16.36 -54.11
CA VAL A 17 -12.93 16.21 -54.89
C VAL A 17 -11.96 15.39 -54.07
N ALA A 18 -11.59 14.22 -54.59
CA ALA A 18 -10.42 13.46 -54.17
C ALA A 18 -9.20 14.03 -54.90
N ALA A 19 -8.11 14.30 -54.18
CA ALA A 19 -6.81 14.56 -54.78
C ALA A 19 -5.73 13.82 -53.98
N ALA A 20 -5.24 12.74 -54.57
CA ALA A 20 -3.98 12.11 -54.20
C ALA A 20 -2.84 12.88 -54.85
N LEU A 21 -1.82 13.25 -54.07
CA LEU A 21 -0.55 13.77 -54.58
C LEU A 21 0.57 13.09 -53.79
N ALA A 22 1.22 12.13 -54.44
CA ALA A 22 2.53 11.64 -54.10
C ALA A 22 3.56 12.48 -54.87
N LEU A 23 4.57 12.99 -54.17
CA LEU A 23 5.80 13.53 -54.77
C LEU A 23 6.97 13.17 -53.85
N ALA A 24 7.98 12.56 -54.46
CA ALA A 24 9.22 12.09 -53.84
C ALA A 24 10.40 13.00 -54.21
N GLY A 25 11.36 13.13 -53.28
CA GLY A 25 12.76 13.59 -53.48
C GLY A 25 12.94 15.12 -53.49
N CYS A 26 13.94 15.75 -52.85
CA CYS A 26 15.22 15.31 -52.27
C CYS A 26 15.82 16.40 -51.32
N GLY A 27 16.54 15.97 -50.26
CA GLY A 27 17.63 16.68 -49.55
C GLY A 27 17.25 17.70 -48.47
N GLY A 28 17.81 17.74 -47.26
CA GLY A 28 18.89 16.98 -46.61
C GLY A 28 19.31 17.69 -45.30
N GLY A 29 19.70 16.92 -44.27
CA GLY A 29 20.39 17.33 -43.03
C GLY A 29 19.51 17.99 -41.95
N SER A 30 19.50 17.61 -40.67
CA SER A 30 20.49 16.90 -39.84
C SER A 30 19.89 16.63 -38.45
N GLY A 31 20.11 15.43 -37.89
CA GLY A 31 20.13 15.23 -36.42
C GLY A 31 19.06 14.31 -35.82
N SER A 32 19.48 13.07 -35.55
CA SER A 32 18.95 12.13 -34.55
C SER A 32 17.51 11.64 -34.70
N ASP A 33 17.29 10.76 -35.68
CA ASP A 33 16.38 9.63 -35.51
C ASP A 33 17.24 8.39 -35.21
N ASP A 34 17.40 8.07 -33.93
CA ASP A 34 17.55 6.67 -33.53
C ASP A 34 16.11 6.17 -33.33
N ASP A 35 15.48 5.79 -34.44
CA ASP A 35 14.38 4.83 -34.46
C ASP A 35 14.93 3.50 -33.93
N ASP A 36 15.09 3.40 -32.61
CA ASP A 36 15.37 2.15 -31.93
C ASP A 36 14.05 1.36 -31.88
N ASN A 37 13.72 0.77 -33.02
CA ASN A 37 12.89 -0.42 -33.10
C ASN A 37 13.68 -1.61 -32.49
N GLY A 38 14.09 -1.44 -31.24
CA GLY A 38 14.78 -2.42 -30.42
C GLY A 38 13.76 -3.49 -30.06
N GLY A 39 13.88 -4.65 -30.71
CA GLY A 39 12.88 -5.70 -30.76
C GLY A 39 12.20 -5.97 -29.41
N ALA A 40 10.87 -6.10 -29.45
CA ALA A 40 10.09 -6.53 -28.29
C ALA A 40 10.71 -7.80 -27.70
N THR A 41 11.49 -7.63 -26.63
CA THR A 41 12.06 -8.74 -25.89
C THR A 41 10.89 -9.51 -25.32
N GLN A 42 10.72 -10.75 -25.76
CA GLN A 42 9.71 -11.62 -25.18
C GLN A 42 10.05 -11.89 -23.72
N PRO A 43 9.06 -12.13 -22.85
CA PRO A 43 9.32 -12.56 -21.48
C PRO A 43 10.27 -13.76 -21.45
N THR A 44 11.32 -13.68 -20.62
CA THR A 44 12.30 -14.75 -20.44
C THR A 44 11.70 -16.00 -19.79
N ALA A 45 10.59 -15.85 -19.07
CA ALA A 45 9.79 -16.94 -18.52
C ALA A 45 8.31 -16.52 -18.41
N TYR A 46 7.42 -17.52 -18.45
CA TYR A 46 5.99 -17.37 -18.14
C TYR A 46 5.61 -18.08 -16.83
N ILE A 47 6.57 -18.74 -16.19
CA ILE A 47 6.39 -19.40 -14.91
C ILE A 47 7.68 -19.26 -14.11
N LEU A 48 7.54 -19.02 -12.81
CA LEU A 48 8.67 -18.96 -11.90
C LEU A 48 8.28 -19.55 -10.55
N ASP A 49 9.22 -20.22 -9.90
CA ASP A 49 9.02 -20.79 -8.57
C ASP A 49 9.34 -19.80 -7.46
N SER A 50 8.77 -20.05 -6.30
CA SER A 50 9.05 -19.29 -5.08
C SER A 50 10.52 -19.43 -4.67
N VAL A 51 11.10 -18.36 -4.13
CA VAL A 51 12.45 -18.39 -3.53
C VAL A 51 12.40 -17.73 -2.16
N VAL A 52 13.04 -18.36 -1.16
CA VAL A 52 13.20 -17.76 0.17
C VAL A 52 14.34 -16.75 0.11
N LEU A 53 14.09 -15.52 0.55
CA LEU A 53 15.09 -14.47 0.58
C LEU A 53 16.25 -14.89 1.51
N PRO A 54 17.48 -15.03 0.99
CA PRO A 54 18.61 -15.39 1.84
C PRO A 54 18.99 -14.21 2.73
N ALA A 55 19.51 -14.50 3.93
CA ALA A 55 19.98 -13.46 4.85
C ALA A 55 21.04 -12.54 4.21
N SER A 56 21.84 -13.05 3.27
CA SER A 56 22.84 -12.28 2.52
C SER A 56 22.26 -11.25 1.54
N ALA A 57 20.99 -11.38 1.13
CA ALA A 57 20.34 -10.42 0.25
C ALA A 57 19.86 -9.17 0.99
N ILE A 58 19.84 -9.20 2.32
CA ILE A 58 19.39 -8.08 3.15
C ILE A 58 20.60 -7.22 3.49
N LYS A 59 20.66 -6.03 2.89
CA LYS A 59 21.65 -5.02 3.27
C LYS A 59 21.37 -4.57 4.71
N SER A 60 22.44 -4.27 5.45
CA SER A 60 22.52 -4.10 6.91
C SER A 60 21.27 -3.56 7.62
N ALA A 61 21.04 -4.05 8.84
CA ALA A 61 20.00 -3.56 9.74
C ALA A 61 20.05 -2.02 9.90
N ALA A 62 18.88 -1.41 10.03
CA ALA A 62 18.78 0.00 10.38
C ALA A 62 19.56 0.25 11.69
N VAL A 63 20.43 1.26 11.68
CA VAL A 63 21.15 1.68 12.88
C VAL A 63 20.14 2.31 13.82
N ALA A 64 20.16 1.89 15.10
CA ALA A 64 19.30 2.50 16.11
C ALA A 64 19.57 4.01 16.17
N PRO A 65 18.53 4.87 16.21
CA PRO A 65 18.72 6.31 16.28
C PRO A 65 19.59 6.67 17.49
N ALA A 66 20.59 7.51 17.28
CA ALA A 66 21.45 7.94 18.38
C ALA A 66 20.65 8.75 19.42
N SER A 67 20.99 8.60 20.70
CA SER A 67 20.47 9.50 21.73
C SER A 67 21.02 10.91 21.51
N LEU A 68 20.16 11.93 21.66
CA LEU A 68 20.57 13.33 21.58
C LEU A 68 21.28 13.81 22.85
N GLY A 69 21.27 13.02 23.93
CA GLY A 69 21.93 13.36 25.19
C GLY A 69 21.34 14.56 25.94
N ALA A 70 20.19 15.08 25.50
CA ALA A 70 19.48 16.22 26.08
C ALA A 70 17.97 16.04 25.96
N SER A 71 17.21 16.70 26.84
CA SER A 71 15.76 16.78 26.72
C SER A 71 15.36 17.78 25.64
N VAL A 72 14.44 17.37 24.76
CA VAL A 72 13.94 18.22 23.68
C VAL A 72 12.68 18.95 24.13
N GLN A 73 12.67 20.27 23.97
CA GLN A 73 11.46 21.07 24.21
C GLN A 73 10.40 20.70 23.16
N THR A 74 9.26 20.21 23.64
CA THR A 74 8.17 19.69 22.78
C THR A 74 6.94 20.57 22.91
N ARG A 75 6.45 21.08 21.77
CA ARG A 75 5.16 21.77 21.72
C ARG A 75 4.03 20.76 21.57
N PHE A 76 3.13 20.71 22.54
CA PHE A 76 1.95 19.85 22.50
C PHE A 76 0.76 20.54 21.82
N VAL A 77 0.15 19.83 20.87
CA VAL A 77 -1.07 20.22 20.16
C VAL A 77 -2.12 19.15 20.42
N VAL A 78 -3.10 19.47 21.25
CA VAL A 78 -4.20 18.55 21.57
C VAL A 78 -5.37 18.87 20.64
N LEU A 79 -5.79 17.89 19.85
CA LEU A 79 -6.96 18.03 18.99
C LEU A 79 -8.24 17.94 19.85
N PRO A 80 -9.34 18.59 19.44
CA PRO A 80 -10.63 18.43 20.11
C PRO A 80 -11.09 16.96 20.09
N GLU A 81 -12.15 16.63 20.80
CA GLU A 81 -12.74 15.29 20.70
C GLU A 81 -13.27 15.05 19.27
N LEU A 82 -13.20 13.80 18.81
CA LEU A 82 -13.75 13.42 17.51
C LEU A 82 -15.22 13.03 17.69
N GLU A 83 -16.13 13.79 17.08
CA GLU A 83 -17.55 13.43 17.03
C GLU A 83 -17.72 12.02 16.45
N ALA A 84 -18.41 11.13 17.16
CA ALA A 84 -18.55 9.71 16.79
C ALA A 84 -19.22 9.50 15.41
N GLU A 85 -20.00 10.46 14.91
CA GLU A 85 -20.60 10.39 13.58
C GLU A 85 -19.56 10.62 12.44
N LYS A 86 -18.37 11.14 12.76
CA LYS A 86 -17.28 11.40 11.80
C LYS A 86 -16.27 10.26 11.65
N THR A 87 -16.46 9.15 12.36
CA THR A 87 -15.63 7.92 12.23
C THR A 87 -16.22 6.90 11.27
N VAL A 88 -17.38 7.19 10.66
CA VAL A 88 -17.93 6.34 9.60
C VAL A 88 -17.00 6.42 8.40
N ALA A 89 -16.47 5.27 7.98
CA ALA A 89 -15.68 5.14 6.76
C ALA A 89 -16.38 5.89 5.61
N SER A 90 -15.69 6.83 5.00
CA SER A 90 -16.15 7.38 3.73
C SER A 90 -16.06 6.28 2.67
N ASP A 91 -17.13 6.08 1.90
CA ASP A 91 -17.24 5.10 0.80
C ASP A 91 -16.31 5.45 -0.39
N ASN A 92 -15.01 5.56 -0.16
CA ASN A 92 -14.01 5.99 -1.14
C ASN A 92 -13.38 4.81 -1.91
N GLY A 93 -14.18 3.80 -2.26
CA GLY A 93 -13.74 2.62 -3.00
C GLY A 93 -13.65 1.34 -2.15
N PRO A 94 -13.32 0.19 -2.77
CA PRO A 94 -13.38 -1.12 -2.10
C PRO A 94 -12.30 -1.39 -1.05
N ALA A 95 -11.31 -0.50 -0.89
CA ALA A 95 -10.30 -0.65 0.15
C ALA A 95 -10.87 -0.30 1.53
N GLN A 96 -10.57 -1.11 2.55
CA GLN A 96 -11.10 -0.90 3.89
C GLN A 96 -10.46 0.35 4.51
N GLN A 97 -11.25 1.39 4.74
CA GLN A 97 -10.80 2.56 5.49
C GLN A 97 -10.74 2.22 6.99
N ILE A 98 -9.65 2.62 7.63
CA ILE A 98 -9.35 2.38 9.05
C ILE A 98 -8.93 3.65 9.79
N GLY A 99 -8.79 4.77 9.06
CA GLY A 99 -8.48 6.05 9.65
C GLY A 99 -9.07 7.20 8.86
N THR A 100 -9.37 8.29 9.57
CA THR A 100 -10.01 9.49 9.03
C THR A 100 -9.13 10.72 9.20
N GLN A 101 -9.23 11.66 8.27
CA GLN A 101 -8.46 12.89 8.31
C GLN A 101 -8.98 13.81 9.43
N ARG A 102 -8.06 14.46 10.14
CA ARG A 102 -8.36 15.54 11.08
C ARG A 102 -7.47 16.73 10.79
N ALA A 103 -8.07 17.93 10.79
CA ALA A 103 -7.33 19.17 10.65
C ALA A 103 -6.55 19.52 11.93
N VAL A 104 -5.38 20.11 11.77
CA VAL A 104 -4.51 20.58 12.86
C VAL A 104 -4.28 22.08 12.68
N ALA A 105 -5.18 22.90 13.23
CA ALA A 105 -5.16 24.34 13.02
C ALA A 105 -3.90 25.04 13.56
N ALA A 106 -3.28 24.48 14.61
CA ALA A 106 -2.09 25.05 15.25
C ALA A 106 -0.82 24.97 14.39
N THR A 107 -0.81 24.12 13.37
CA THR A 107 0.36 23.85 12.49
C THR A 107 -0.05 23.81 11.01
N SER A 108 -1.15 24.48 10.65
CA SER A 108 -1.70 24.37 9.28
C SER A 108 -0.91 25.13 8.22
N THR A 109 -0.07 26.08 8.62
CA THR A 109 0.82 26.83 7.75
C THR A 109 2.27 26.72 8.20
N VAL A 110 3.21 27.03 7.30
CA VAL A 110 4.64 27.10 7.63
C VAL A 110 4.89 28.08 8.78
N ALA A 111 4.31 29.28 8.73
CA ALA A 111 4.52 30.30 9.76
C ALA A 111 4.02 29.84 11.16
N GLN A 112 2.86 29.19 11.22
CA GLN A 112 2.35 28.64 12.48
C GLN A 112 3.23 27.50 13.00
N THR A 113 3.70 26.62 12.12
CA THR A 113 4.56 25.50 12.49
C THR A 113 5.94 25.98 12.95
N GLN A 114 6.54 26.95 12.26
CA GLN A 114 7.78 27.61 12.70
C GLN A 114 7.63 28.26 14.08
N SER A 115 6.49 28.90 14.35
CA SER A 115 6.20 29.48 15.67
C SER A 115 5.99 28.43 16.76
N ALA A 116 5.55 27.22 16.38
CA ALA A 116 5.36 26.08 17.28
C ALA A 116 6.66 25.33 17.57
N LEU A 117 7.64 25.35 16.66
CA LEU A 117 8.95 24.72 16.83
C LEU A 117 9.83 25.53 17.80
N GLN A 118 9.97 25.01 19.02
CA GLN A 118 10.81 25.61 20.05
C GLN A 118 12.24 25.07 19.95
N TRP A 119 13.07 25.76 19.16
CA TRP A 119 14.45 25.36 18.92
C TRP A 119 15.34 25.43 20.15
N SER A 120 16.16 24.41 20.33
CA SER A 120 17.22 24.33 21.34
C SER A 120 18.53 23.88 20.68
N SER A 121 19.66 24.37 21.19
CA SER A 121 20.99 23.98 20.70
C SER A 121 21.55 22.82 21.52
N LEU A 122 22.05 21.79 20.84
CA LEU A 122 22.74 20.65 21.45
C LEU A 122 24.24 20.97 21.63
N ALA A 123 24.93 20.20 22.48
CA ALA A 123 26.34 20.40 22.78
C ALA A 123 27.26 20.29 21.54
N ASN A 124 26.83 19.56 20.52
CA ASN A 124 27.53 19.40 19.25
C ASN A 124 27.18 20.49 18.21
N GLY A 125 26.41 21.51 18.59
CA GLY A 125 26.00 22.62 17.73
C GLY A 125 24.79 22.34 16.84
N GLN A 126 24.21 21.13 16.86
CA GLN A 126 22.95 20.84 16.19
C GLN A 126 21.80 21.62 16.83
N GLN A 127 20.75 21.90 16.05
CA GLN A 127 19.50 22.44 16.58
C GLN A 127 18.42 21.36 16.61
N VAL A 128 17.58 21.37 17.63
CA VAL A 128 16.47 20.43 17.75
C VAL A 128 15.20 21.11 18.23
N ALA A 129 14.06 20.72 17.66
CA ALA A 129 12.72 21.11 18.08
C ALA A 129 11.75 19.95 17.85
N ALA A 130 10.68 19.88 18.64
CA ALA A 130 9.66 18.85 18.47
C ALA A 130 8.23 19.40 18.60
N ILE A 131 7.31 18.82 17.84
CA ILE A 131 5.88 19.02 17.99
C ILE A 131 5.23 17.66 18.24
N ASN A 132 4.45 17.56 19.30
CA ASN A 132 3.59 16.41 19.57
C ASN A 132 2.15 16.77 19.23
N ILE A 133 1.46 15.90 18.48
CA ILE A 133 0.04 16.03 18.18
C ILE A 133 -0.70 14.88 18.84
N GLN A 134 -1.73 15.21 19.62
CA GLN A 134 -2.55 14.23 20.34
C GLN A 134 -3.97 14.20 19.78
N SER A 135 -4.47 13.01 19.54
CA SER A 135 -5.81 12.76 19.04
C SER A 135 -6.50 11.72 19.90
N THR A 136 -7.18 12.17 20.96
CA THR A 136 -7.94 11.31 21.88
C THR A 136 -8.80 10.27 21.15
N GLY A 137 -8.73 9.02 21.61
CA GLY A 137 -9.49 7.89 21.05
C GLY A 137 -8.85 7.21 19.84
N ALA A 138 -7.78 7.76 19.28
CA ALA A 138 -7.04 7.08 18.21
C ALA A 138 -6.22 5.91 18.76
N TYR A 139 -6.20 4.80 18.02
CA TYR A 139 -5.27 3.69 18.24
C TYR A 139 -3.91 3.92 17.59
N GLY A 140 -3.86 4.77 16.56
CA GLY A 140 -2.66 5.18 15.85
C GLY A 140 -2.83 6.56 15.24
N LEU A 141 -1.74 7.29 15.03
CA LEU A 141 -1.78 8.64 14.51
C LEU A 141 -0.66 8.88 13.49
N ARG A 142 -1.02 9.32 12.29
CA ARG A 142 -0.05 9.67 11.24
C ARG A 142 -0.13 11.15 10.94
N ALA A 143 0.97 11.89 11.08
CA ALA A 143 1.05 13.29 10.69
C ALA A 143 1.35 13.41 9.20
N GLY A 144 0.56 14.23 8.49
CA GLY A 144 0.84 14.64 7.12
C GLY A 144 1.76 15.86 7.14
N VAL A 145 3.07 15.64 7.08
CA VAL A 145 4.08 16.70 7.03
C VAL A 145 4.15 17.23 5.60
N LEU A 146 3.56 18.40 5.36
CA LEU A 146 3.63 19.09 4.08
C LEU A 146 4.95 19.86 4.00
N VAL A 147 5.78 19.52 3.01
CA VAL A 147 7.15 20.03 2.89
C VAL A 147 7.24 21.07 1.77
N ASP A 148 7.57 22.31 2.14
CA ASP A 148 7.96 23.37 1.21
C ASP A 148 9.49 23.35 0.99
N SER A 149 10.25 23.16 2.08
CA SER A 149 11.72 23.02 2.08
C SER A 149 12.15 22.19 3.29
N LEU A 150 12.97 21.18 3.06
CA LEU A 150 13.56 20.32 4.09
C LEU A 150 15.04 20.14 3.78
N PRO A 151 15.98 20.59 4.64
CA PRO A 151 17.39 20.36 4.42
C PRO A 151 17.72 18.87 4.36
N ASP A 152 18.49 18.44 3.36
CA ASP A 152 18.82 17.00 3.17
C ASP A 152 19.52 16.38 4.40
N GLY A 153 20.33 17.19 5.11
CA GLY A 153 21.02 16.77 6.32
C GLY A 153 20.16 16.76 7.59
N ALA A 154 18.90 17.22 7.53
CA ALA A 154 17.99 17.14 8.67
C ALA A 154 17.69 15.69 9.03
N GLN A 155 17.38 15.43 10.29
CA GLN A 155 16.80 14.16 10.74
C GLN A 155 15.40 14.40 11.28
N LEU A 156 14.44 13.61 10.79
CA LEU A 156 13.07 13.55 11.28
C LEU A 156 12.92 12.30 12.12
N ARG A 157 12.56 12.46 13.39
CA ARG A 157 12.45 11.41 14.39
C ARG A 157 11.00 11.35 14.86
N VAL A 158 10.39 10.17 14.74
CA VAL A 158 8.97 9.95 15.03
C VAL A 158 8.82 8.94 16.15
N TYR A 159 8.06 9.30 17.18
CA TYR A 159 7.81 8.48 18.37
C TYR A 159 6.54 8.93 19.10
N SER A 160 6.00 8.10 19.99
CA SER A 160 4.90 8.46 20.90
C SER A 160 5.42 8.84 22.28
N GLN A 161 4.63 9.58 23.05
CA GLN A 161 5.00 9.92 24.43
C GLN A 161 5.00 8.71 25.37
N GLU A 162 4.24 7.65 25.04
CA GLU A 162 4.24 6.38 25.77
C GLU A 162 5.53 5.57 25.52
N HIS A 163 6.08 5.66 24.31
CA HIS A 163 7.29 4.95 23.90
C HIS A 163 8.35 5.90 23.31
N PRO A 164 8.90 6.85 24.10
CA PRO A 164 9.78 7.90 23.59
C PRO A 164 11.13 7.39 23.06
N ASN A 165 11.49 6.14 23.37
CA ASN A 165 12.71 5.50 22.88
C ASN A 165 12.48 4.64 21.62
N ALA A 166 11.23 4.38 21.22
CA ALA A 166 10.88 3.61 20.03
C ALA A 166 10.86 4.53 18.79
N ILE A 167 12.01 5.12 18.49
CA ILE A 167 12.13 6.17 17.47
C ILE A 167 12.26 5.54 16.07
N VAL A 168 11.44 6.03 15.14
CA VAL A 168 11.68 5.85 13.71
C VAL A 168 12.33 7.11 13.16
N GLU A 169 13.52 6.96 12.59
CA GLU A 169 14.28 8.06 12.01
C GLU A 169 14.28 8.01 10.47
N ARG A 170 14.19 9.20 9.86
CA ARG A 170 14.34 9.44 8.42
C ARG A 170 15.13 10.71 8.18
N SER A 171 16.10 10.65 7.29
CA SER A 171 16.83 11.83 6.84
C SER A 171 15.97 12.72 5.94
N GLY A 172 16.33 14.00 5.88
CA GLY A 172 15.73 14.94 4.95
C GLY A 172 15.90 14.51 3.50
N ALA A 173 17.06 13.94 3.16
CA ALA A 173 17.34 13.40 1.84
C ALA A 173 16.39 12.25 1.45
N GLU A 174 16.10 11.31 2.37
CA GLU A 174 15.16 10.22 2.11
C GLU A 174 13.74 10.73 1.87
N VAL A 175 13.29 11.68 2.69
CA VAL A 175 11.97 12.31 2.52
C VAL A 175 11.90 13.10 1.21
N ASN A 176 12.90 13.91 0.90
CA ASN A 176 12.96 14.68 -0.34
C ASN A 176 12.97 13.78 -1.58
N ALA A 177 13.68 12.65 -1.55
CA ALA A 177 13.70 11.67 -2.63
C ALA A 177 12.32 11.05 -2.86
N LEU A 178 11.62 10.68 -1.78
CA LEU A 178 10.26 10.15 -1.84
C LEU A 178 9.25 11.17 -2.38
N LEU A 179 9.35 12.44 -1.97
CA LEU A 179 8.50 13.51 -2.53
C LEU A 179 8.84 13.83 -3.99
N ALA A 180 10.12 13.77 -4.37
CA ALA A 180 10.55 13.93 -5.75
C ALA A 180 9.98 12.81 -6.64
N GLN A 181 9.88 11.61 -6.10
CA GLN A 181 9.23 10.49 -6.77
C GLN A 181 7.72 10.73 -6.99
N ASN A 182 7.00 11.25 -6.00
CA ASN A 182 5.59 11.61 -6.17
C ASN A 182 5.43 12.64 -7.30
N ARG A 183 6.27 13.68 -7.33
CA ARG A 183 6.29 14.69 -8.40
C ARG A 183 6.62 14.09 -9.77
N LYS A 184 7.60 13.17 -9.84
CA LYS A 184 7.97 12.47 -11.08
C LYS A 184 6.82 11.61 -11.63
N ALA A 185 5.96 11.10 -10.77
CA ALA A 185 4.73 10.39 -11.16
C ALA A 185 3.61 11.32 -11.64
N GLY A 186 3.84 12.64 -11.70
CA GLY A 186 2.89 13.64 -12.20
C GLY A 186 1.97 14.22 -11.12
N GLU A 187 2.18 13.87 -9.85
CA GLU A 187 1.38 14.44 -8.76
C GLU A 187 1.76 15.89 -8.48
N THR A 188 0.80 16.67 -7.97
CA THR A 188 0.98 18.09 -7.65
C THR A 188 0.40 18.43 -6.26
N GLY A 189 0.67 19.65 -5.77
CA GLY A 189 0.10 20.15 -4.51
C GLY A 189 0.43 19.28 -3.29
N ALA A 190 -0.54 19.10 -2.40
CA ALA A 190 -0.35 18.32 -1.17
C ALA A 190 -0.05 16.84 -1.45
N ALA A 191 -0.67 16.23 -2.48
CA ALA A 191 -0.40 14.83 -2.83
C ALA A 191 1.08 14.60 -3.16
N ALA A 192 1.71 15.56 -3.85
CA ALA A 192 3.11 15.47 -4.22
C ALA A 192 4.11 15.79 -3.09
N ASN A 193 3.70 16.60 -2.12
CA ASN A 193 4.61 17.24 -1.17
C ASN A 193 4.36 16.86 0.30
N THR A 194 3.38 16.00 0.58
CA THR A 194 3.14 15.48 1.93
C THR A 194 3.90 14.18 2.17
N TRP A 195 4.73 14.17 3.22
CA TRP A 195 5.27 12.96 3.81
C TRP A 195 4.38 12.53 4.99
N TRP A 196 3.84 11.32 4.94
CA TRP A 196 3.09 10.75 6.04
C TRP A 196 4.03 10.04 7.00
N THR A 197 4.00 10.44 8.27
CA THR A 197 4.81 9.76 9.30
C THR A 197 4.43 8.28 9.40
N PRO A 198 5.36 7.41 9.85
CA PRO A 198 4.97 6.08 10.28
C PRO A 198 3.95 6.16 11.43
N ASP A 199 3.04 5.19 11.48
CA ASP A 199 2.30 4.91 12.70
C ASP A 199 3.22 4.27 13.74
N VAL A 200 3.23 4.85 14.94
CA VAL A 200 4.00 4.41 16.11
C VAL A 200 3.12 3.76 17.18
N GLY A 201 1.85 3.47 16.85
CA GLY A 201 0.95 2.65 17.63
C GLY A 201 0.36 3.33 18.87
N ALA A 202 0.20 4.66 18.82
CA ALA A 202 -0.35 5.45 19.91
C ALA A 202 -1.33 6.52 19.40
N GLY A 203 -2.17 7.02 20.32
CA GLY A 203 -3.09 8.12 20.05
C GLY A 203 -2.42 9.49 19.88
N ASP A 204 -1.08 9.53 19.93
CA ASP A 204 -0.26 10.70 19.68
C ASP A 204 0.93 10.37 18.76
N THR A 205 1.44 11.39 18.08
CA THR A 205 2.69 11.30 17.32
C THR A 205 3.53 12.54 17.57
N THR A 206 4.80 12.32 17.87
CA THR A 206 5.81 13.38 17.97
C THR A 206 6.60 13.42 16.68
N VAL A 207 6.75 14.62 16.12
CA VAL A 207 7.67 14.91 15.02
C VAL A 207 8.79 15.77 15.59
N GLU A 208 9.93 15.14 15.84
CA GLU A 208 11.16 15.79 16.28
C GLU A 208 12.06 16.03 15.06
N VAL A 209 12.58 17.25 14.93
CA VAL A 209 13.46 17.65 13.85
C VAL A 209 14.82 18.04 14.40
N VAL A 210 15.87 17.40 13.91
CA VAL A 210 17.26 17.74 14.22
C VAL A 210 17.90 18.35 12.97
N LEU A 211 18.39 19.58 13.08
CA LEU A 211 19.14 20.25 12.02
C LEU A 211 20.66 20.14 12.28
N PRO A 212 21.48 19.90 11.23
CA PRO A 212 22.93 19.92 11.36
C PRO A 212 23.46 21.25 11.91
N ALA A 213 24.60 21.20 12.60
CA ALA A 213 25.27 22.40 13.09
C ALA A 213 25.51 23.42 11.97
N GLY A 214 25.19 24.69 12.25
CA GLY A 214 25.30 25.78 11.27
C GLY A 214 24.15 25.87 10.25
N THR A 215 23.15 24.99 10.31
CA THR A 215 21.92 25.12 9.51
C THR A 215 21.00 26.13 10.18
N ASP A 216 20.53 27.12 9.42
CA ASP A 216 19.52 28.06 9.90
C ASP A 216 18.16 27.35 10.06
N ALA A 217 17.46 27.61 11.16
CA ALA A 217 16.11 27.09 11.40
C ALA A 217 15.12 27.49 10.29
N ASP A 218 15.31 28.65 9.65
CA ASP A 218 14.47 29.12 8.54
C ASP A 218 14.63 28.31 7.25
N ALA A 219 15.69 27.49 7.13
CA ALA A 219 15.87 26.55 6.03
C ALA A 219 14.83 25.42 6.05
N LEU A 220 14.28 25.12 7.23
CA LEU A 220 13.16 24.19 7.41
C LEU A 220 11.84 24.94 7.23
N ARG A 221 11.11 24.58 6.17
CA ARG A 221 9.77 25.09 5.87
C ARG A 221 8.82 23.92 5.70
N ILE A 222 8.17 23.54 6.79
CA ILE A 222 7.18 22.47 6.84
C ILE A 222 5.91 22.96 7.52
N SER A 223 4.78 22.32 7.19
CA SER A 223 3.56 22.41 7.98
C SER A 223 2.98 21.03 8.26
N ILE A 224 2.13 20.94 9.28
CA ILE A 224 1.39 19.71 9.58
C ILE A 224 -0.09 20.09 9.63
N PRO A 225 -0.74 20.28 8.47
CA PRO A 225 -2.12 20.75 8.43
C PRO A 225 -3.12 19.67 8.81
N THR A 226 -2.75 18.40 8.70
CA THR A 226 -3.66 17.29 8.91
C THR A 226 -2.95 16.08 9.51
N VAL A 227 -3.70 15.30 10.28
CA VAL A 227 -3.33 13.96 10.73
C VAL A 227 -4.34 12.94 10.23
N SER A 228 -3.95 11.67 10.16
CA SER A 228 -4.87 10.55 10.01
C SER A 228 -5.09 9.90 11.38
N HIS A 229 -6.31 10.02 11.91
CA HIS A 229 -6.76 9.36 13.14
C HIS A 229 -7.13 7.92 12.81
N ILE A 230 -6.36 6.96 13.30
CA ILE A 230 -6.61 5.54 13.06
C ILE A 230 -7.52 5.02 14.19
N TYR A 231 -8.71 4.52 13.83
CA TYR A 231 -9.72 4.03 14.78
C TYR A 231 -9.77 2.50 14.88
N VAL A 232 -8.91 1.80 14.14
CA VAL A 232 -8.69 0.35 14.25
C VAL A 232 -7.29 0.11 14.80
N ASN A 233 -7.15 -0.72 15.83
CA ASN A 233 -5.84 -1.09 16.34
C ASN A 233 -5.10 -2.00 15.34
N LEU A 234 -4.10 -1.44 14.65
CA LEU A 234 -3.21 -2.20 13.77
C LEU A 234 -1.80 -2.34 14.33
N SER A 235 -1.53 -1.87 15.55
CA SER A 235 -0.20 -1.96 16.15
C SER A 235 0.25 -3.42 16.22
N LEU A 236 1.53 -3.66 15.92
CA LEU A 236 2.13 -4.94 16.27
C LEU A 236 2.31 -4.97 17.79
N PRO A 237 1.89 -6.04 18.47
CA PRO A 237 2.05 -6.11 19.92
C PRO A 237 3.54 -6.13 20.29
N THR A 238 3.87 -5.40 21.33
CA THR A 238 5.17 -5.43 22.00
C THR A 238 5.42 -6.79 22.65
N ASP A 239 6.67 -7.11 22.98
CA ASP A 239 7.01 -8.35 23.71
C ASP A 239 6.25 -8.46 25.05
N ALA A 240 6.03 -7.33 25.73
CA ALA A 240 5.25 -7.29 26.95
C ALA A 240 3.76 -7.61 26.70
N GLU A 241 3.17 -7.03 25.66
CA GLU A 241 1.78 -7.32 25.26
C GLU A 241 1.62 -8.75 24.75
N LEU A 242 2.60 -9.31 24.04
CA LEU A 242 2.62 -10.72 23.65
C LEU A 242 2.63 -11.63 24.89
N ALA A 243 3.45 -11.30 25.90
CA ALA A 243 3.52 -12.06 27.14
C ALA A 243 2.21 -12.01 27.96
N GLU A 244 1.50 -10.89 27.93
CA GLU A 244 0.18 -10.76 28.57
C GLU A 244 -0.94 -11.41 27.73
N THR A 245 -0.90 -11.28 26.41
CA THR A 245 -1.88 -11.91 25.51
C THR A 245 -1.78 -13.42 25.57
N ALA A 246 -0.57 -13.98 25.70
CA ALA A 246 -0.39 -15.43 25.93
C ALA A 246 -1.08 -15.95 27.20
N LYS A 247 -1.45 -15.06 28.14
CA LYS A 247 -2.20 -15.38 29.37
C LYS A 247 -3.70 -15.09 29.25
N ALA A 248 -4.14 -14.33 28.24
CA ALA A 248 -5.53 -13.97 27.99
C ALA A 248 -6.17 -14.91 26.96
N ASP A 249 -7.49 -15.12 27.04
CA ASP A 249 -8.22 -15.85 25.99
C ASP A 249 -7.97 -15.20 24.61
N ALA A 250 -7.51 -16.00 23.66
CA ALA A 250 -7.13 -15.67 22.27
C ALA A 250 -8.08 -14.73 21.50
N ALA A 251 -9.32 -14.58 21.97
CA ALA A 251 -10.41 -13.83 21.36
C ALA A 251 -10.25 -12.30 21.35
N LYS A 252 -9.15 -11.73 21.83
CA LYS A 252 -8.97 -10.25 21.90
C LYS A 252 -8.14 -9.63 20.78
N VAL A 253 -7.28 -10.38 20.10
CA VAL A 253 -6.39 -9.84 19.03
C VAL A 253 -6.92 -10.13 17.63
N ASP A 254 -7.65 -11.23 17.48
CA ASP A 254 -8.21 -11.64 16.21
C ASP A 254 -9.74 -11.49 16.22
N THR A 255 -10.21 -10.56 15.40
CA THR A 255 -11.63 -10.23 15.25
C THR A 255 -12.21 -10.67 13.91
N SER A 256 -11.46 -11.48 13.14
CA SER A 256 -11.97 -12.05 11.89
C SER A 256 -13.18 -12.95 12.15
N ALA A 257 -14.11 -13.03 11.18
CA ALA A 257 -15.29 -13.85 11.37
C ALA A 257 -14.92 -15.33 11.51
N ALA A 258 -15.68 -16.07 12.33
CA ALA A 258 -15.30 -17.39 12.82
C ALA A 258 -15.08 -18.50 11.75
N CYS A 259 -15.54 -18.30 10.52
CA CYS A 259 -15.30 -19.26 9.43
C CYS A 259 -13.90 -19.10 8.79
N ASN A 260 -13.19 -18.01 9.07
CA ASN A 260 -11.80 -17.85 8.63
C ASN A 260 -10.89 -18.86 9.32
N LEU A 261 -9.86 -19.31 8.62
CA LEU A 261 -8.95 -20.35 9.08
C LEU A 261 -7.54 -19.81 9.18
N ASP A 262 -6.88 -19.98 10.33
CA ASP A 262 -5.51 -19.53 10.52
C ASP A 262 -4.55 -20.20 9.53
N ALA A 263 -3.69 -19.41 8.87
CA ALA A 263 -2.62 -19.95 8.01
C ALA A 263 -1.61 -20.83 8.78
N SER A 264 -1.67 -20.85 10.11
CA SER A 264 -0.90 -21.74 10.99
C SER A 264 -1.57 -23.09 11.25
N CYS A 265 -2.82 -23.30 10.82
CA CYS A 265 -3.53 -24.58 10.93
C CYS A 265 -3.28 -25.56 9.79
N THR A 266 -2.44 -25.21 8.82
CA THR A 266 -2.20 -26.01 7.62
C THR A 266 -0.72 -26.16 7.29
N THR A 267 -0.38 -27.26 6.63
CA THR A 267 0.95 -27.52 6.08
C THR A 267 1.04 -27.18 4.59
N SER A 268 -0.09 -26.93 3.93
CA SER A 268 -0.12 -26.44 2.55
C SER A 268 0.34 -24.98 2.50
N TYR A 269 1.06 -24.62 1.44
CA TYR A 269 1.48 -23.24 1.17
C TYR A 269 2.32 -22.58 2.30
N GLN A 270 3.08 -23.38 3.06
CA GLN A 270 3.91 -22.87 4.16
C GLN A 270 5.02 -21.91 3.72
N THR A 271 5.49 -22.06 2.48
CA THR A 271 6.48 -21.18 1.87
C THR A 271 5.84 -19.89 1.39
N GLU A 272 4.68 -19.97 0.72
CA GLU A 272 3.97 -18.85 0.12
C GLU A 272 3.35 -17.92 1.16
N ARG A 273 2.88 -18.45 2.31
CA ARG A 273 2.38 -17.61 3.42
C ARG A 273 3.42 -16.63 3.97
N ASN A 274 4.71 -16.89 3.77
CA ASN A 274 5.79 -15.97 4.16
C ASN A 274 6.01 -14.84 3.13
N ALA A 275 5.35 -14.88 1.96
CA ALA A 275 5.39 -13.82 0.96
C ALA A 275 4.27 -12.78 1.14
N VAL A 276 3.30 -13.06 2.02
CA VAL A 276 2.10 -12.23 2.22
C VAL A 276 2.33 -11.23 3.34
N ALA A 277 1.93 -9.98 3.10
CA ALA A 277 1.98 -8.92 4.08
C ALA A 277 0.65 -8.19 4.20
N ARG A 278 0.30 -7.82 5.43
CA ARG A 278 -0.73 -6.81 5.71
C ARG A 278 -0.15 -5.44 5.38
N MET A 279 -0.90 -4.59 4.68
CA MET A 279 -0.46 -3.25 4.32
C MET A 279 -1.45 -2.18 4.78
N SER A 280 -0.91 -1.06 5.27
CA SER A 280 -1.67 0.16 5.52
C SER A 280 -1.05 1.31 4.72
N PHE A 281 -1.87 2.27 4.32
CA PHE A 281 -1.43 3.41 3.50
C PHE A 281 -2.41 4.57 3.64
N THR A 282 -1.95 5.79 3.40
CA THR A 282 -2.77 6.99 3.47
C THR A 282 -2.97 7.58 2.07
N ARG A 283 -4.22 7.90 1.74
CA ARG A 283 -4.58 8.53 0.46
C ARG A 283 -4.56 10.04 0.55
N SER A 284 -4.77 10.70 -0.59
CA SER A 284 -4.83 12.16 -0.70
C SER A 284 -5.97 12.79 0.08
N ASP A 285 -7.00 12.02 0.45
CA ASP A 285 -8.08 12.43 1.36
C ASP A 285 -7.66 12.45 2.84
N GLY A 286 -6.41 12.07 3.17
CA GLY A 286 -5.91 11.95 4.53
C GLY A 286 -6.47 10.75 5.31
N GLY A 287 -7.30 9.92 4.68
CA GLY A 287 -7.77 8.66 5.23
C GLY A 287 -6.70 7.59 5.15
N THR A 288 -6.61 6.76 6.18
CA THR A 288 -5.74 5.57 6.18
C THR A 288 -6.57 4.35 5.84
N TYR A 289 -6.03 3.51 4.97
CA TYR A 289 -6.67 2.34 4.39
C TYR A 289 -5.82 1.10 4.61
N LEU A 290 -6.47 -0.05 4.51
CA LEU A 290 -5.92 -1.36 4.79
C LEU A 290 -6.19 -2.31 3.63
N CYS A 291 -5.16 -3.05 3.23
CA CYS A 291 -5.24 -4.12 2.25
C CYS A 291 -4.22 -5.22 2.58
N THR A 292 -4.13 -6.22 1.69
CA THR A 292 -3.10 -7.25 1.66
C THR A 292 -2.31 -7.15 0.36
N GLY A 293 -1.08 -7.67 0.35
CA GLY A 293 -0.35 -7.94 -0.89
C GLY A 293 0.67 -9.06 -0.75
N THR A 294 1.39 -9.33 -1.84
CA THR A 294 2.31 -10.47 -1.93
C THR A 294 3.61 -10.09 -2.62
N LEU A 295 4.74 -10.48 -2.05
CA LEU A 295 6.05 -10.32 -2.66
C LEU A 295 6.23 -11.32 -3.81
N LEU A 296 6.77 -10.89 -4.95
CA LEU A 296 6.92 -11.70 -6.15
C LEU A 296 8.39 -11.93 -6.50
N ASN A 297 8.69 -13.13 -6.99
CA ASN A 297 9.99 -13.47 -7.56
C ASN A 297 10.16 -12.89 -8.98
N ASN A 298 11.39 -12.78 -9.45
CA ASN A 298 11.71 -12.33 -10.80
C ASN A 298 12.85 -13.16 -11.41
N THR A 299 12.94 -13.19 -12.74
CA THR A 299 13.91 -14.04 -13.47
C THR A 299 15.36 -13.55 -13.37
N LYS A 300 15.60 -12.30 -12.93
CA LYS A 300 16.96 -11.76 -12.74
C LYS A 300 17.64 -12.33 -11.50
N GLY A 301 16.86 -12.89 -10.56
CA GLY A 301 17.39 -13.44 -9.31
C GLY A 301 18.08 -12.38 -8.44
N ASP A 302 17.72 -11.10 -8.62
CA ASP A 302 18.32 -9.96 -7.92
C ASP A 302 17.66 -9.66 -6.57
N PHE A 303 16.63 -10.44 -6.22
CA PHE A 303 15.80 -10.30 -5.03
C PHE A 303 15.14 -8.91 -4.88
N ALA A 304 14.95 -8.17 -5.98
CA ALA A 304 14.22 -6.91 -5.94
C ALA A 304 12.82 -7.13 -5.33
N PRO A 305 12.41 -6.30 -4.35
CA PRO A 305 11.19 -6.55 -3.57
C PRO A 305 9.94 -6.07 -4.32
N TYR A 306 9.62 -6.74 -5.43
CA TYR A 306 8.39 -6.49 -6.18
C TYR A 306 7.19 -7.01 -5.41
N PHE A 307 6.16 -6.20 -5.27
CA PHE A 307 5.01 -6.46 -4.41
C PHE A 307 3.72 -6.20 -5.18
N ILE A 308 2.87 -7.23 -5.30
CA ILE A 308 1.58 -7.12 -5.99
C ILE A 308 0.44 -6.91 -4.98
N THR A 309 -0.48 -6.02 -5.33
CA THR A 309 -1.73 -5.75 -4.59
C THR A 309 -2.82 -5.31 -5.58
N GLY A 310 -3.97 -4.87 -5.08
CA GLY A 310 -5.07 -4.35 -5.88
C GLY A 310 -4.85 -2.89 -6.33
N ASN A 311 -5.27 -2.56 -7.55
CA ASN A 311 -5.28 -1.16 -8.02
C ASN A 311 -6.23 -0.29 -7.19
N HIS A 312 -7.36 -0.85 -6.78
CA HIS A 312 -8.29 -0.16 -5.89
C HIS A 312 -7.72 0.06 -4.48
N CYS A 313 -6.60 -0.58 -4.11
CA CYS A 313 -5.84 -0.26 -2.91
C CYS A 313 -4.89 0.90 -3.22
N ILE A 314 -3.92 0.68 -4.12
CA ILE A 314 -2.88 1.65 -4.50
C ILE A 314 -2.93 1.90 -6.00
N SER A 315 -3.34 3.10 -6.40
CA SER A 315 -3.34 3.56 -7.79
C SER A 315 -2.51 4.84 -8.02
N THR A 316 -1.96 5.42 -6.95
CA THR A 316 -1.14 6.63 -7.00
C THR A 316 0.20 6.41 -6.31
N GLN A 317 1.19 7.21 -6.70
CA GLN A 317 2.53 7.13 -6.14
C GLN A 317 2.55 7.68 -4.70
N SER A 318 1.80 8.73 -4.36
CA SER A 318 1.70 9.23 -2.98
C SER A 318 1.13 8.21 -2.00
N SER A 319 0.15 7.40 -2.44
CA SER A 319 -0.34 6.29 -1.61
C SER A 319 0.71 5.17 -1.48
N ALA A 320 1.45 4.85 -2.54
CA ALA A 320 2.56 3.90 -2.45
C ALA A 320 3.67 4.41 -1.51
N SER A 321 3.99 5.70 -1.57
CA SER A 321 4.99 6.36 -0.73
C SER A 321 4.60 6.40 0.75
N SER A 322 3.30 6.40 1.08
CA SER A 322 2.82 6.37 2.47
C SER A 322 2.64 4.96 3.03
N MET A 323 2.95 3.91 2.26
CA MET A 323 2.67 2.53 2.62
C MET A 323 3.55 2.03 3.78
N GLN A 324 2.93 1.27 4.68
CA GLN A 324 3.58 0.44 5.68
C GLN A 324 3.16 -1.03 5.47
N THR A 325 4.07 -1.97 5.71
CA THR A 325 3.81 -3.41 5.57
C THR A 325 4.20 -4.16 6.84
N ALA A 326 3.32 -5.03 7.32
CA ALA A 326 3.56 -5.93 8.43
C ALA A 326 3.73 -7.37 7.92
N TRP A 327 4.91 -7.92 8.15
CA TRP A 327 5.34 -9.25 7.71
C TRP A 327 5.21 -10.26 8.84
N PHE A 328 5.03 -11.52 8.47
CA PHE A 328 4.86 -12.65 9.42
C PHE A 328 3.75 -12.45 10.45
N TYR A 329 2.80 -11.55 10.20
CA TYR A 329 1.69 -11.25 11.09
C TYR A 329 0.62 -12.36 11.03
N ARG A 330 0.89 -13.48 11.67
CA ARG A 330 0.03 -14.67 11.71
C ARG A 330 0.03 -15.27 13.11
N SER A 331 -0.95 -16.12 13.40
CA SER A 331 -0.99 -16.83 14.68
C SER A 331 0.26 -17.68 14.89
N SER A 332 0.77 -17.67 16.12
CA SER A 332 1.96 -18.41 16.56
C SER A 332 1.77 -19.91 16.49
N SER A 333 0.53 -20.37 16.68
CA SER A 333 0.09 -21.75 16.45
C SER A 333 -1.38 -21.74 15.99
N CYS A 334 -1.87 -22.87 15.48
CA CYS A 334 -3.23 -22.98 14.97
C CYS A 334 -4.28 -22.51 16.01
N ASN A 335 -5.09 -21.51 15.64
CA ASN A 335 -6.15 -20.92 16.45
C ASN A 335 -5.68 -20.29 17.76
N SER A 336 -4.39 -19.92 17.88
CA SER A 336 -3.87 -19.32 19.11
C SER A 336 -4.36 -17.90 19.34
N GLY A 337 -4.78 -17.19 18.29
CA GLY A 337 -5.09 -15.76 18.34
C GLY A 337 -3.91 -14.86 18.74
N VAL A 338 -2.72 -15.42 18.94
CA VAL A 338 -1.52 -14.67 19.36
C VAL A 338 -0.57 -14.57 18.18
N PRO A 339 -0.14 -13.38 17.73
CA PRO A 339 0.82 -13.28 16.64
C PRO A 339 2.17 -13.90 17.00
N GLY A 340 2.88 -14.41 16.01
CA GLY A 340 4.27 -14.85 16.17
C GLY A 340 5.19 -13.70 16.56
N SER A 341 6.18 -13.96 17.42
CA SER A 341 7.18 -12.97 17.86
C SER A 341 8.08 -12.44 16.74
N ASN A 342 8.07 -13.08 15.56
CA ASN A 342 8.80 -12.64 14.39
C ASN A 342 8.03 -11.65 13.51
N ALA A 343 6.83 -11.21 13.92
CA ALA A 343 6.09 -10.16 13.21
C ALA A 343 6.94 -8.88 13.12
N ALA A 344 6.98 -8.25 11.95
CA ALA A 344 7.88 -7.12 11.71
C ALA A 344 7.27 -6.07 10.79
N LEU A 345 7.43 -4.80 11.16
CA LEU A 345 6.97 -3.66 10.40
C LEU A 345 8.05 -3.13 9.45
N ARG A 346 7.61 -2.61 8.32
CA ARG A 346 8.35 -1.85 7.32
C ARG A 346 7.52 -0.61 6.96
N ASN A 347 8.12 0.57 6.88
CA ASN A 347 7.49 1.88 6.77
C ASN A 347 8.23 2.86 5.83
N ALA A 348 9.08 2.39 4.92
CA ALA A 348 9.76 3.22 3.92
C ALA A 348 8.92 3.53 2.66
N GLY A 349 7.70 3.03 2.58
CA GLY A 349 6.85 3.16 1.39
C GLY A 349 7.32 2.29 0.21
N ALA A 350 6.81 2.61 -0.97
CA ALA A 350 7.11 1.91 -2.20
C ALA A 350 7.06 2.82 -3.42
N THR A 351 7.71 2.35 -4.49
CA THR A 351 7.58 2.86 -5.85
C THR A 351 6.41 2.18 -6.55
N LEU A 352 5.47 2.94 -7.11
CA LEU A 352 4.44 2.43 -8.00
C LEU A 352 5.03 2.20 -9.40
N LEU A 353 5.07 0.94 -9.85
CA LEU A 353 5.61 0.57 -11.16
C LEU A 353 4.52 0.48 -12.22
N TYR A 354 3.40 -0.12 -11.87
CA TYR A 354 2.24 -0.25 -12.73
C TYR A 354 0.96 -0.38 -11.92
N ALA A 355 -0.12 0.24 -12.39
CA ALA A 355 -1.47 0.09 -11.86
C ALA A 355 -2.45 0.05 -13.03
N THR A 356 -3.43 -0.84 -12.97
CA THR A 356 -4.46 -0.95 -14.01
C THR A 356 -5.80 -1.34 -13.41
N SER A 357 -6.86 -0.65 -13.84
CA SER A 357 -8.23 -1.01 -13.47
C SER A 357 -8.77 -2.22 -14.26
N SER A 358 -8.10 -2.61 -15.35
CA SER A 358 -8.57 -3.69 -16.24
C SER A 358 -8.61 -5.07 -15.56
N THR A 359 -7.65 -5.32 -14.67
CA THR A 359 -7.57 -6.52 -13.82
C THR A 359 -7.54 -6.15 -12.35
N ASP A 360 -7.75 -4.87 -12.01
CA ASP A 360 -7.58 -4.34 -10.67
C ASP A 360 -6.22 -4.73 -10.03
N SER A 361 -5.12 -4.55 -10.75
CA SER A 361 -3.80 -4.98 -10.29
C SER A 361 -2.84 -3.80 -10.18
N SER A 362 -2.02 -3.81 -9.14
CA SER A 362 -0.89 -2.90 -8.97
C SER A 362 0.38 -3.64 -8.62
N LEU A 363 1.45 -3.35 -9.37
CA LEU A 363 2.81 -3.77 -9.06
C LEU A 363 3.58 -2.60 -8.45
N LEU A 364 4.16 -2.85 -7.28
CA LEU A 364 5.01 -1.94 -6.54
C LEU A 364 6.43 -2.50 -6.44
N LYS A 365 7.41 -1.65 -6.15
CA LYS A 365 8.71 -2.04 -5.61
C LYS A 365 8.89 -1.40 -4.25
N LEU A 366 9.02 -2.20 -3.19
CA LEU A 366 9.22 -1.68 -1.84
C LEU A 366 10.54 -0.90 -1.75
N ASN A 367 10.52 0.21 -1.01
CA ASN A 367 11.71 1.07 -0.86
C ASN A 367 12.71 0.50 0.15
N GLU A 368 12.31 -0.50 0.93
CA GLU A 368 13.16 -1.23 1.85
C GLU A 368 12.98 -2.74 1.69
N MET A 369 14.02 -3.51 2.03
CA MET A 369 13.95 -4.96 1.98
C MET A 369 13.04 -5.50 3.10
N PRO A 370 12.24 -6.54 2.80
CA PRO A 370 11.46 -7.22 3.83
C PRO A 370 12.39 -7.95 4.83
N PRO A 371 11.86 -8.39 5.99
CA PRO A 371 12.64 -9.14 6.97
C PRO A 371 13.21 -10.46 6.41
N VAL A 372 14.24 -10.98 7.09
CA VAL A 372 14.83 -12.28 6.77
C VAL A 372 13.81 -13.42 6.88
N GLY A 373 13.88 -14.37 5.95
CA GLY A 373 12.95 -15.50 5.87
C GLY A 373 11.66 -15.23 5.10
N VAL A 374 11.45 -14.00 4.61
CA VAL A 374 10.35 -13.70 3.69
C VAL A 374 10.58 -14.42 2.35
N THR A 375 9.49 -14.91 1.78
CA THR A 375 9.49 -15.58 0.47
C THR A 375 9.18 -14.57 -0.62
N LEU A 376 9.87 -14.65 -1.76
CA LEU A 376 9.42 -14.07 -3.01
C LEU A 376 8.60 -15.15 -3.72
N ALA A 377 7.28 -14.96 -3.80
CA ALA A 377 6.37 -15.97 -4.34
C ALA A 377 6.61 -16.16 -5.85
N GLY A 378 6.55 -17.43 -6.28
CA GLY A 378 6.48 -17.78 -7.68
C GLY A 378 5.15 -17.35 -8.30
N TRP A 379 5.10 -17.35 -9.63
CA TRP A 379 3.93 -16.92 -10.39
C TRP A 379 3.78 -17.76 -11.67
N ASP A 380 2.54 -17.86 -12.17
CA ASP A 380 2.21 -18.54 -13.43
C ASP A 380 1.39 -17.61 -14.33
N ALA A 381 2.00 -17.20 -15.44
CA ALA A 381 1.44 -16.29 -16.43
C ALA A 381 1.09 -17.00 -17.76
N ARG A 382 1.14 -18.35 -17.83
CA ARG A 382 1.00 -19.07 -19.10
C ARG A 382 -0.41 -19.03 -19.67
N THR A 383 -1.43 -19.24 -18.83
CA THR A 383 -2.84 -19.30 -19.27
C THR A 383 -3.80 -18.96 -18.13
N ALA A 384 -5.08 -18.81 -18.50
CA ALA A 384 -6.21 -18.73 -17.59
C ALA A 384 -6.36 -19.95 -16.64
N GLY A 385 -5.76 -21.09 -16.95
CA GLY A 385 -6.24 -22.36 -16.42
C GLY A 385 -7.68 -22.64 -16.86
N LYS A 386 -8.44 -23.36 -16.03
CA LYS A 386 -9.76 -23.89 -16.37
C LYS A 386 -10.71 -23.86 -15.17
N VAL A 387 -12.01 -23.82 -15.46
CA VAL A 387 -13.05 -23.98 -14.43
C VAL A 387 -12.86 -25.33 -13.74
N GLY A 388 -12.93 -25.32 -12.41
CA GLY A 388 -12.65 -26.48 -11.56
C GLY A 388 -11.21 -26.54 -11.06
N ASP A 389 -10.30 -25.69 -11.53
CA ASP A 389 -8.95 -25.62 -10.97
C ASP A 389 -9.01 -25.27 -9.47
N ALA A 390 -8.33 -26.07 -8.66
CA ALA A 390 -8.21 -25.84 -7.23
C ALA A 390 -7.37 -24.58 -6.97
N THR A 391 -7.78 -23.80 -5.98
CA THR A 391 -7.15 -22.53 -5.64
C THR A 391 -7.01 -22.35 -4.14
N TYR A 392 -6.03 -21.55 -3.75
CA TYR A 392 -5.73 -21.26 -2.36
C TYR A 392 -5.55 -19.74 -2.17
N GLY A 393 -6.27 -19.15 -1.23
CA GLY A 393 -6.13 -17.74 -0.86
C GLY A 393 -5.36 -17.60 0.44
N LEU A 394 -4.49 -16.58 0.54
CA LEU A 394 -3.76 -16.21 1.76
C LEU A 394 -3.93 -14.71 1.99
N HIS A 395 -4.59 -14.30 3.08
CA HIS A 395 -5.06 -12.92 3.24
C HIS A 395 -5.20 -12.46 4.70
N HIS A 396 -5.32 -11.14 4.93
CA HIS A 396 -5.55 -10.53 6.24
C HIS A 396 -6.95 -9.93 6.37
N PRO A 397 -7.99 -10.73 6.71
CA PRO A 397 -9.36 -10.22 6.84
C PRO A 397 -9.47 -9.30 8.06
N GLY A 398 -10.03 -8.11 7.86
CA GLY A 398 -10.09 -7.02 8.84
C GLY A 398 -8.71 -6.50 9.28
N GLY A 399 -7.63 -6.92 8.64
CA GLY A 399 -6.26 -6.62 9.08
C GLY A 399 -5.79 -7.48 10.24
N ASN A 400 -6.52 -8.55 10.54
CA ASN A 400 -6.20 -9.53 11.57
C ASN A 400 -5.07 -10.48 11.10
N LEU A 401 -4.79 -11.50 11.92
CA LEU A 401 -3.77 -12.51 11.65
C LEU A 401 -4.00 -13.19 10.30
N LEU A 402 -2.91 -13.54 9.61
CA LEU A 402 -2.96 -14.19 8.29
C LEU A 402 -3.85 -15.44 8.30
N LYS A 403 -4.83 -15.47 7.40
CA LYS A 403 -5.77 -16.57 7.19
C LYS A 403 -5.55 -17.23 5.84
N TYR A 404 -6.16 -18.39 5.67
CA TYR A 404 -6.26 -19.06 4.38
C TYR A 404 -7.70 -19.38 3.99
N SER A 405 -7.91 -19.61 2.70
CA SER A 405 -9.16 -20.10 2.13
C SER A 405 -8.87 -21.10 1.02
N VAL A 406 -9.69 -22.14 0.93
CA VAL A 406 -9.58 -23.20 -0.09
C VAL A 406 -10.79 -23.11 -0.99
N GLY A 407 -10.58 -23.16 -2.29
CA GLY A 407 -11.67 -23.01 -3.25
C GLY A 407 -11.32 -23.53 -4.64
N SER A 408 -12.12 -23.11 -5.60
CA SER A 408 -11.87 -23.40 -7.01
C SER A 408 -12.36 -22.26 -7.90
N VAL A 409 -11.78 -22.15 -9.09
CA VAL A 409 -12.30 -21.28 -10.15
C VAL A 409 -13.63 -21.84 -10.64
N VAL A 410 -14.70 -21.05 -10.54
CA VAL A 410 -16.06 -21.42 -11.00
C VAL A 410 -16.48 -20.72 -12.28
N GLY A 411 -15.71 -19.73 -12.74
CA GLY A 411 -15.98 -19.01 -13.98
C GLY A 411 -14.98 -17.88 -14.25
N PHE A 412 -15.20 -17.19 -15.36
CA PHE A 412 -14.45 -16.00 -15.75
C PHE A 412 -15.39 -14.80 -15.81
N MET A 413 -14.89 -13.62 -15.41
CA MET A 413 -15.72 -12.43 -15.24
C MET A 413 -15.05 -11.19 -15.82
N ASN A 414 -15.87 -10.25 -16.28
CA ASN A 414 -15.46 -8.87 -16.49
C ASN A 414 -15.99 -8.05 -15.31
N CYS A 415 -15.09 -7.45 -14.53
CA CYS A 415 -15.44 -6.66 -13.36
C CYS A 415 -14.98 -5.21 -13.54
N THR A 416 -15.77 -4.29 -13.03
CA THR A 416 -15.47 -2.86 -12.99
C THR A 416 -15.84 -2.28 -11.63
N ALA A 417 -15.21 -1.18 -11.25
CA ALA A 417 -15.60 -0.43 -10.06
C ALA A 417 -17.06 0.02 -10.18
N GLY A 418 -17.84 -0.18 -9.11
CA GLY A 418 -19.16 0.39 -8.94
C GLY A 418 -19.11 1.70 -8.15
N SER A 419 -20.24 2.10 -7.57
CA SER A 419 -20.29 3.23 -6.63
C SER A 419 -19.78 2.79 -5.25
N GLY A 420 -19.02 3.65 -4.58
CA GLY A 420 -18.51 3.37 -3.23
C GLY A 420 -17.60 2.15 -3.19
N THR A 421 -17.83 1.25 -2.23
CA THR A 421 -17.10 -0.02 -2.06
C THR A 421 -17.51 -1.13 -3.04
N SER A 422 -18.52 -0.89 -3.90
CA SER A 422 -19.10 -1.95 -4.73
C SER A 422 -18.27 -2.28 -5.97
N ILE A 423 -18.36 -3.54 -6.39
CA ILE A 423 -17.80 -4.04 -7.65
C ILE A 423 -18.95 -4.60 -8.46
N THR A 424 -19.00 -4.27 -9.76
CA THR A 424 -19.98 -4.85 -10.69
C THR A 424 -19.27 -5.84 -11.59
N CYS A 425 -19.76 -7.08 -11.62
CA CYS A 425 -19.19 -8.14 -12.46
C CYS A 425 -20.26 -8.73 -13.39
N SER A 426 -19.83 -9.08 -14.60
CA SER A 426 -20.64 -9.79 -15.60
C SER A 426 -19.92 -11.05 -16.05
N THR A 427 -20.69 -12.09 -16.39
CA THR A 427 -20.14 -13.34 -16.91
C THR A 427 -19.29 -13.07 -18.14
N GLY A 428 -18.08 -13.62 -18.14
CA GLY A 428 -17.12 -13.52 -19.22
C GLY A 428 -16.69 -14.89 -19.73
N ASP A 429 -15.56 -14.89 -20.44
CA ASP A 429 -14.94 -16.09 -21.00
C ASP A 429 -13.45 -16.18 -20.62
N SER A 430 -12.72 -17.14 -21.18
CA SER A 430 -11.29 -17.32 -20.90
C SER A 430 -10.41 -16.12 -21.31
N ASN A 431 -10.94 -15.11 -22.00
CA ASN A 431 -10.26 -13.87 -22.33
C ASN A 431 -10.51 -12.75 -21.32
N SER A 432 -11.52 -12.88 -20.45
CA SER A 432 -11.87 -11.88 -19.45
C SER A 432 -10.81 -11.68 -18.37
N GLY A 433 -10.83 -10.52 -17.72
CA GLY A 433 -9.79 -10.05 -16.80
C GLY A 433 -9.79 -10.70 -15.42
N PHE A 434 -10.86 -11.42 -15.03
CA PHE A 434 -11.04 -11.90 -13.67
C PHE A 434 -11.43 -13.37 -13.60
N TYR A 435 -10.97 -14.05 -12.54
CA TYR A 435 -11.55 -15.31 -12.08
C TYR A 435 -12.74 -15.03 -11.16
N SER A 436 -13.79 -15.85 -11.26
CA SER A 436 -14.76 -16.05 -10.18
C SER A 436 -14.30 -17.26 -9.37
N VAL A 437 -14.11 -17.08 -8.07
CA VAL A 437 -13.65 -18.12 -7.14
C VAL A 437 -14.74 -18.38 -6.10
N ARG A 438 -15.05 -19.67 -5.88
CA ARG A 438 -15.94 -20.08 -4.81
C ARG A 438 -15.17 -20.88 -3.76
N TRP A 439 -15.28 -20.48 -2.51
CA TRP A 439 -14.62 -21.13 -1.38
C TRP A 439 -15.39 -22.38 -0.94
N SER A 440 -14.64 -23.43 -0.62
CA SER A 440 -15.12 -24.61 0.09
C SER A 440 -14.72 -24.57 1.58
N GLN A 441 -13.70 -23.80 1.93
CA GLN A 441 -13.25 -23.55 3.30
C GLN A 441 -12.76 -22.11 3.42
N GLY A 442 -13.07 -21.44 4.53
CA GLY A 442 -12.74 -20.03 4.72
C GLY A 442 -13.59 -19.09 3.85
N THR A 443 -13.22 -17.81 3.89
CA THR A 443 -13.81 -16.72 3.10
C THR A 443 -12.78 -15.59 2.97
N THR A 444 -13.12 -14.50 2.29
CA THR A 444 -12.43 -13.21 2.42
C THR A 444 -13.31 -12.19 3.15
N GLU A 445 -12.71 -11.08 3.59
CA GLU A 445 -13.41 -9.92 4.17
C GLU A 445 -12.75 -8.60 3.71
N GLY A 446 -13.25 -7.45 4.19
CA GLY A 446 -12.51 -6.19 4.06
C GLY A 446 -11.07 -6.34 4.55
N GLY A 447 -10.11 -5.69 3.88
CA GLY A 447 -8.68 -5.84 4.19
C GLY A 447 -8.00 -7.03 3.49
N SER A 448 -8.75 -8.06 3.07
CA SER A 448 -8.23 -9.13 2.20
C SER A 448 -7.87 -8.61 0.81
N SER A 449 -8.49 -7.50 0.37
CA SER A 449 -8.22 -6.82 -0.91
C SER A 449 -6.75 -6.80 -1.31
N GLY A 450 -6.45 -7.18 -2.55
CA GLY A 450 -5.09 -7.29 -3.08
C GLY A 450 -4.33 -8.57 -2.75
N SER A 451 -4.85 -9.44 -1.87
CA SER A 451 -4.23 -10.74 -1.57
C SER A 451 -4.12 -11.64 -2.80
N SER A 452 -3.04 -12.41 -2.91
CA SER A 452 -2.85 -13.31 -4.04
C SER A 452 -3.69 -14.60 -3.95
N LEU A 453 -4.19 -15.03 -5.11
CA LEU A 453 -4.72 -16.37 -5.35
C LEU A 453 -3.60 -17.27 -5.86
N PHE A 454 -3.48 -18.45 -5.29
CA PHE A 454 -2.45 -19.42 -5.64
C PHE A 454 -3.04 -20.67 -6.29
N ARG A 455 -2.26 -21.23 -7.22
CA ARG A 455 -2.43 -22.56 -7.81
C ARG A 455 -1.06 -23.20 -7.92
N ASP A 456 -0.92 -24.44 -7.43
CA ASP A 456 0.34 -25.20 -7.45
C ASP A 456 1.56 -24.40 -6.92
N GLY A 457 1.37 -23.68 -5.80
CA GLY A 457 2.43 -22.87 -5.17
C GLY A 457 2.72 -21.53 -5.85
N ARG A 458 1.98 -21.14 -6.89
CA ARG A 458 2.26 -19.94 -7.69
C ARG A 458 1.09 -18.97 -7.72
N VAL A 459 1.41 -17.68 -7.70
CA VAL A 459 0.43 -16.60 -7.86
C VAL A 459 -0.19 -16.67 -9.25
N ILE A 460 -1.52 -16.66 -9.31
CA ILE A 460 -2.33 -16.63 -10.54
C ILE A 460 -3.27 -15.42 -10.60
N GLY A 461 -3.41 -14.66 -9.52
CA GLY A 461 -4.22 -13.44 -9.50
C GLY A 461 -4.20 -12.73 -8.16
N ASN A 462 -4.85 -11.58 -8.07
CA ASN A 462 -5.00 -10.78 -6.84
C ASN A 462 -6.47 -10.43 -6.57
N LEU A 463 -6.88 -10.40 -5.30
CA LEU A 463 -8.28 -10.17 -4.93
C LEU A 463 -8.71 -8.75 -5.27
N TYR A 464 -9.78 -8.60 -6.04
CA TYR A 464 -10.49 -7.34 -6.17
C TYR A 464 -11.52 -7.21 -5.04
N GLY A 465 -12.36 -8.22 -4.88
CA GLY A 465 -13.40 -8.31 -3.85
C GLY A 465 -14.52 -9.23 -4.31
N GLY A 466 -15.64 -9.25 -3.59
CA GLY A 466 -16.77 -10.11 -3.93
C GLY A 466 -17.85 -10.14 -2.87
N GLY A 467 -18.72 -11.13 -2.99
CA GLY A 467 -19.85 -11.31 -2.08
C GLY A 467 -19.63 -12.39 -1.03
N ALA A 468 -18.49 -13.09 -1.04
CA ALA A 468 -18.25 -14.17 -0.10
C ALA A 468 -18.13 -13.64 1.32
N SER A 469 -18.78 -14.34 2.26
CA SER A 469 -18.65 -14.08 3.69
C SER A 469 -19.02 -15.35 4.46
N CYS A 470 -18.80 -15.34 5.78
CA CYS A 470 -19.27 -16.46 6.62
C CYS A 470 -20.80 -16.65 6.56
N GLN A 471 -21.55 -15.59 6.26
CA GLN A 471 -23.02 -15.61 6.12
C GLN A 471 -23.46 -15.87 4.67
N ALA A 472 -22.55 -15.73 3.69
CA ALA A 472 -22.78 -15.98 2.27
C ALA A 472 -21.72 -16.92 1.67
N PRO A 473 -21.58 -18.16 2.18
CA PRO A 473 -20.49 -19.06 1.78
C PRO A 473 -20.58 -19.55 0.32
N ASN A 474 -21.73 -19.38 -0.33
CA ASN A 474 -21.93 -19.74 -1.73
C ASN A 474 -21.68 -18.58 -2.71
N ALA A 475 -21.51 -17.36 -2.21
CA ALA A 475 -21.13 -16.23 -3.04
C ALA A 475 -19.67 -16.35 -3.48
N SER A 476 -19.33 -15.68 -4.58
CA SER A 476 -17.98 -15.72 -5.15
C SER A 476 -17.18 -14.47 -4.84
N ASP A 477 -15.87 -14.65 -4.84
CA ASP A 477 -14.90 -13.57 -4.90
C ASP A 477 -14.27 -13.48 -6.29
N TYR A 478 -13.85 -12.28 -6.65
CA TYR A 478 -13.32 -11.96 -7.97
C TYR A 478 -11.85 -11.58 -7.88
N TYR A 479 -11.03 -12.28 -8.66
CA TYR A 479 -9.58 -12.12 -8.65
C TYR A 479 -9.09 -11.64 -10.01
N GLY A 480 -8.41 -10.50 -10.01
CA GLY A 480 -7.67 -9.99 -11.16
C GLY A 480 -6.65 -11.00 -11.64
N ARG A 481 -6.68 -11.33 -12.93
CA ARG A 481 -5.85 -12.39 -13.49
C ARG A 481 -4.40 -11.97 -13.68
N PHE A 482 -3.48 -12.74 -13.11
CA PHE A 482 -2.04 -12.47 -13.21
C PHE A 482 -1.55 -12.55 -14.65
N ASP A 483 -1.98 -13.54 -15.44
CA ASP A 483 -1.57 -13.69 -16.85
C ASP A 483 -1.94 -12.47 -17.71
N LYS A 484 -3.04 -11.79 -17.35
CA LYS A 484 -3.51 -10.57 -18.03
C LYS A 484 -2.63 -9.36 -17.69
N VAL A 485 -2.44 -9.05 -16.41
CA VAL A 485 -1.56 -7.94 -16.01
C VAL A 485 -0.09 -8.19 -16.39
N PHE A 486 0.34 -9.45 -16.37
CA PHE A 486 1.66 -9.89 -16.83
C PHE A 486 1.88 -9.52 -18.28
N SER A 487 0.99 -9.97 -19.17
CA SER A 487 1.07 -9.72 -20.61
C SER A 487 0.91 -8.24 -20.96
N ASP A 488 0.14 -7.51 -20.16
CA ASP A 488 -0.10 -6.08 -20.33
C ASP A 488 1.17 -5.26 -20.10
N ARG A 489 1.81 -5.39 -18.92
CA ARG A 489 3.03 -4.61 -18.65
C ARG A 489 4.00 -5.18 -17.62
N ILE A 490 3.56 -6.00 -16.66
CA ILE A 490 4.42 -6.30 -15.50
C ILE A 490 5.58 -7.26 -15.80
N TRP A 491 5.56 -7.94 -16.95
CA TRP A 491 6.69 -8.75 -17.42
C TRP A 491 7.99 -7.94 -17.55
N ASN A 492 7.91 -6.63 -17.79
CA ASN A 492 9.07 -5.73 -17.86
C ASN A 492 9.93 -5.73 -16.58
N TRP A 493 9.36 -6.09 -15.42
CA TRP A 493 10.07 -6.16 -14.16
C TRP A 493 10.31 -7.59 -13.70
N LEU A 494 9.39 -8.49 -14.00
CA LEU A 494 9.43 -9.87 -13.48
C LEU A 494 10.16 -10.85 -14.41
N ALA A 495 10.23 -10.55 -15.71
CA ALA A 495 10.66 -11.48 -16.74
C ALA A 495 11.48 -10.82 -17.87
N SER A 496 12.10 -9.66 -17.62
CA SER A 496 12.93 -8.95 -18.59
C SER A 496 14.38 -9.38 -18.63
#